data_AF-W4L3D8-F1
#
_entry.id   AF-W4L3D8-F1
#
_cell.length_a   1.000
_cell.length_b   1.000
_cell.length_c   1.000
_cell.angle_alpha   90.00
_cell.angle_beta   90.00
_cell.angle_gamma   90.00
#
_symmetry.space_group_name_H-M   'P 1'
#
loop_
_entity.id
_entity.type
_entity.pdbx_description
1 polymer ?
#
loop_
_entity_poly.entity_id
_entity_poly.type
_entity_poly.pdbx_seq_one_letter_code
_entity_poly.pdbx_strand_id
1 'polypeptide(L)'
;MSRPKDLKSKPKHGTFFPIRFSDLIRFVKETDLNDCFGNRIAIRLENRERTSEFGIPLADLVPEEELALYSVPEHISESAAKNAVIIACEELCMIQSRKNNFNSTKYSYFCAYLNENGTITITRKDVSVQRPKYRGTQKFSNAFGTKKRKVSETVLVTKIPNKGMESDALKRAPHETR
;
A
#
# COMPACT_ATOMS: atom_id res chain seq x y z
N MET A 1 -14.57 -4.25 18.94
CA MET A 1 -13.96 -4.78 17.70
C MET A 1 -12.62 -5.38 18.07
N SER A 2 -12.30 -6.60 17.66
CA SER A 2 -10.96 -7.18 17.90
C SER A 2 -9.92 -6.41 17.09
N ARG A 3 -8.77 -6.09 17.68
CA ARG A 3 -7.69 -5.38 16.98
C ARG A 3 -7.21 -6.19 15.76
N PRO A 4 -6.95 -5.54 14.61
CA PRO A 4 -6.25 -6.19 13.50
C PRO A 4 -4.93 -6.76 14.00
N LYS A 5 -4.62 -7.99 13.59
CA LYS A 5 -3.37 -8.68 13.95
C LYS A 5 -2.46 -8.71 12.74
N ASP A 6 -1.17 -8.68 13.01
CA ASP A 6 -0.15 -8.95 12.01
C ASP A 6 -0.40 -10.29 11.31
N LEU A 7 -0.44 -10.28 9.98
CA LEU A 7 -0.72 -11.45 9.16
C LEU A 7 0.41 -11.68 8.15
N LYS A 8 1.07 -12.83 8.29
CA LYS A 8 2.10 -13.28 7.34
C LYS A 8 1.48 -14.26 6.35
N SER A 9 1.81 -14.10 5.08
CA SER A 9 1.49 -15.06 4.03
C SER A 9 2.77 -15.60 3.41
N LYS A 10 2.72 -16.81 2.86
CA LYS A 10 3.76 -17.29 1.95
C LYS A 10 3.48 -16.74 0.54
N PRO A 11 4.50 -16.42 -0.26
CA PRO A 11 4.29 -16.00 -1.63
C PRO A 11 3.66 -17.15 -2.44
N LYS A 12 2.80 -16.82 -3.39
CA LYS A 12 2.27 -17.77 -4.38
C LYS A 12 3.36 -18.10 -5.41
N HIS A 13 3.17 -19.21 -6.12
CA HIS A 13 4.06 -19.61 -7.21
C HIS A 13 4.22 -18.48 -8.25
N GLY A 14 5.46 -18.22 -8.69
CA GLY A 14 5.77 -17.16 -9.66
C GLY A 14 5.77 -15.75 -9.05
N THR A 15 5.75 -15.63 -7.72
CA THR A 15 5.77 -14.35 -7.01
C THR A 15 6.70 -14.38 -5.81
N PHE A 16 7.12 -13.20 -5.34
CA PHE A 16 7.89 -13.04 -4.11
C PHE A 16 7.44 -11.78 -3.34
N PHE A 17 7.78 -11.71 -2.05
CA PHE A 17 7.61 -10.48 -1.27
C PHE A 17 8.89 -9.64 -1.33
N PRO A 18 8.86 -8.40 -1.83
CA PRO A 18 10.08 -7.60 -2.02
C PRO A 18 10.81 -7.21 -0.73
N ILE A 19 10.11 -7.24 0.40
CA ILE A 19 10.65 -6.89 1.72
C ILE A 19 10.27 -7.97 2.72
N ARG A 20 11.18 -8.26 3.66
CA ARG A 20 10.92 -9.20 4.75
C ARG A 20 9.94 -8.60 5.75
N PHE A 21 9.09 -9.43 6.33
CA PHE A 21 8.13 -8.97 7.34
C PHE A 21 8.77 -8.24 8.53
N SER A 22 9.96 -8.69 8.97
CA SER A 22 10.71 -8.05 10.06
C SER A 22 11.10 -6.62 9.74
N ASP A 23 11.47 -6.36 8.48
CA ASP A 23 11.94 -5.07 8.03
C ASP A 23 10.75 -4.12 7.91
N LEU A 24 9.59 -4.64 7.51
CA LEU A 24 8.33 -3.88 7.50
C LEU A 24 7.85 -3.54 8.91
N ILE A 25 7.97 -4.45 9.88
CA ILE A 25 7.71 -4.13 11.30
C ILE A 25 8.63 -3.00 11.76
N ARG A 26 9.92 -3.08 11.43
CA ARG A 26 10.90 -2.06 11.81
C ARG A 26 10.53 -0.71 11.20
N PHE A 27 10.25 -0.67 9.90
CA PHE A 27 9.80 0.53 9.20
C PHE A 27 8.62 1.20 9.91
N VAL A 28 7.54 0.44 10.16
CA VAL A 28 6.33 0.97 10.82
C VAL A 28 6.63 1.56 12.21
N LYS A 29 7.57 0.98 12.95
CA LYS A 29 8.01 1.50 14.25
C LYS A 29 8.85 2.78 14.11
N GLU A 30 9.77 2.82 13.14
CA GLU A 30 10.66 3.95 12.92
C GLU A 30 9.93 5.18 12.37
N THR A 31 8.85 4.97 11.62
CA THR A 31 8.03 6.05 11.04
C THR A 31 6.85 6.47 11.91
N ASP A 32 6.69 5.87 13.10
CA ASP A 32 5.58 6.13 14.04
C ASP A 32 4.19 6.02 13.37
N LEU A 33 4.04 5.04 12.47
CA LEU A 33 2.84 4.84 11.69
C LEU A 33 1.77 4.16 12.57
N ASN A 34 0.88 4.99 13.11
CA ASN A 34 -0.08 4.59 14.14
C ASN A 34 -1.54 4.73 13.67
N ASP A 35 -2.42 3.95 14.30
CA ASP A 35 -3.87 4.02 14.16
C ASP A 35 -4.45 5.27 14.86
N CYS A 36 -5.76 5.47 14.74
CA CYS A 36 -6.46 6.61 15.36
C CYS A 36 -6.46 6.60 16.89
N PHE A 37 -6.01 5.51 17.52
CA PHE A 37 -5.88 5.36 18.97
C PHE A 37 -4.40 5.42 19.42
N GLY A 38 -3.47 5.71 18.53
CA GLY A 38 -2.03 5.79 18.82
C GLY A 38 -1.35 4.43 18.97
N ASN A 39 -1.99 3.33 18.57
CA ASN A 39 -1.32 2.03 18.49
C ASN A 39 -0.65 1.88 17.13
N ARG A 40 0.45 1.13 17.07
CA ARG A 40 1.06 0.71 15.79
C ARG A 40 0.02 0.04 14.88
N ILE A 41 -0.05 0.46 13.61
CA ILE A 41 -0.92 -0.21 12.63
C ILE A 41 -0.50 -1.68 12.43
N ALA A 42 -1.47 -2.54 12.09
CA ALA A 42 -1.18 -3.93 11.76
C ALA A 42 -0.52 -4.06 10.38
N ILE A 43 0.27 -5.11 10.19
CA ILE A 43 0.92 -5.40 8.91
C ILE A 43 0.35 -6.68 8.31
N ARG A 44 0.01 -6.65 7.03
CA ARG A 44 -0.50 -7.80 6.28
C ARG A 44 0.35 -8.05 5.04
N LEU A 45 0.86 -9.27 4.88
CA LEU A 45 1.40 -9.72 3.59
C LEU A 45 0.28 -10.43 2.83
N GLU A 46 0.04 -10.01 1.60
CA GLU A 46 -1.06 -10.54 0.78
C GLU A 46 -0.59 -10.89 -0.64
N ASN A 47 -1.10 -11.99 -1.17
CA ASN A 47 -0.88 -12.32 -2.58
C ASN A 47 -2.01 -11.71 -3.42
N ARG A 48 -1.67 -10.81 -4.33
CA ARG A 48 -2.65 -10.15 -5.20
C ARG A 48 -2.35 -10.47 -6.66
N GLU A 49 -3.32 -11.08 -7.32
CA GLU A 49 -3.15 -11.61 -8.69
C GLU A 49 -3.47 -10.58 -9.79
N ARG A 50 -4.14 -9.47 -9.45
CA ARG A 50 -4.63 -8.50 -10.44
C ARG A 50 -3.74 -7.26 -10.50
N THR A 51 -3.25 -6.98 -11.69
CA THR A 51 -2.75 -5.66 -12.08
C THR A 51 -3.91 -4.65 -12.11
N SER A 52 -3.59 -3.41 -11.78
CA SER A 52 -4.49 -2.26 -11.89
C SER A 52 -4.17 -1.50 -13.19
N GLU A 53 -5.05 -0.59 -13.60
CA GLU A 53 -4.72 0.39 -14.66
C GLU A 53 -3.51 1.28 -14.30
N PHE A 54 -3.19 1.35 -13.00
CA PHE A 54 -2.02 2.05 -12.46
C PHE A 54 -0.77 1.16 -12.28
N GLY A 55 -0.82 -0.11 -12.69
CA GLY A 55 0.30 -1.06 -12.64
C GLY A 55 0.18 -2.17 -11.59
N ILE A 56 1.34 -2.73 -11.22
CA ILE A 56 1.47 -3.83 -10.26
C ILE A 56 1.28 -3.28 -8.84
N PRO A 57 0.34 -3.81 -8.03
CA PRO A 57 0.15 -3.34 -6.67
C PRO A 57 1.37 -3.63 -5.79
N LEU A 58 1.84 -2.64 -5.05
CA LEU A 58 2.96 -2.74 -4.11
C LEU A 58 2.48 -2.79 -2.66
N ALA A 59 1.68 -1.79 -2.25
CA ALA A 59 1.19 -1.67 -0.89
C ALA A 59 -0.13 -0.89 -0.83
N ASP A 60 -0.99 -1.24 0.12
CA ASP A 60 -2.18 -0.45 0.48
C ASP A 60 -2.04 0.01 1.94
N LEU A 61 -2.23 1.31 2.20
CA LEU A 61 -2.33 1.87 3.55
C LEU A 61 -3.78 2.23 3.85
N VAL A 62 -4.36 1.53 4.82
CA VAL A 62 -5.62 1.89 5.46
C VAL A 62 -5.25 2.61 6.76
N PRO A 63 -5.32 3.96 6.82
CA PRO A 63 -4.68 4.76 7.88
C PRO A 63 -5.04 4.39 9.33
N GLU A 64 -6.17 3.71 9.54
CA GLU A 64 -6.69 3.34 10.87
C GLU A 64 -6.72 1.83 11.12
N GLU A 65 -6.31 1.01 10.16
CA GLU A 65 -6.42 -0.45 10.28
C GLU A 65 -5.08 -1.14 10.06
N GLU A 66 -4.50 -0.97 8.87
CA GLU A 66 -3.38 -1.80 8.44
C GLU A 66 -2.59 -1.24 7.27
N LEU A 67 -1.35 -1.70 7.15
CA LEU A 67 -0.52 -1.63 5.96
C LEU A 67 -0.44 -3.02 5.34
N ALA A 68 -1.01 -3.17 4.15
CA ALA A 68 -0.90 -4.37 3.36
C ALA A 68 0.26 -4.25 2.36
N LEU A 69 1.14 -5.25 2.32
CA LEU A 69 2.19 -5.39 1.32
C LEU A 69 1.85 -6.56 0.39
N TYR A 70 2.00 -6.33 -0.91
CA TYR A 70 1.67 -7.33 -1.92
C TYR A 70 2.90 -8.09 -2.41
N SER A 71 2.69 -9.35 -2.78
CA SER A 71 3.68 -10.08 -3.56
C SER A 71 3.75 -9.52 -4.98
N VAL A 72 4.96 -9.53 -5.55
CA VAL A 72 5.23 -9.08 -6.91
C VAL A 72 5.63 -10.27 -7.79
N PRO A 73 5.39 -10.22 -9.12
CA PRO A 73 5.83 -11.26 -10.04
C PRO A 73 7.36 -11.42 -10.10
N GLU A 74 7.83 -12.65 -10.28
CA GLU A 74 9.27 -12.98 -10.36
C GLU A 74 10.01 -12.37 -11.56
N HIS A 75 9.30 -11.91 -12.60
CA HIS A 75 9.93 -11.20 -13.72
C HIS A 75 10.40 -9.79 -13.35
N ILE A 76 9.94 -9.24 -12.22
CA ILE A 76 10.41 -7.96 -11.71
C ILE A 76 11.68 -8.21 -10.89
N SER A 77 12.73 -7.43 -11.16
CA SER A 77 13.98 -7.50 -10.40
C SER A 77 13.75 -7.29 -8.90
N GLU A 78 14.30 -8.18 -8.07
CA GLU A 78 14.15 -8.14 -6.61
C GLU A 78 14.63 -6.80 -6.02
N SER A 79 15.78 -6.29 -6.49
CA SER A 79 16.32 -5.02 -6.02
C SER A 79 15.43 -3.83 -6.41
N ALA A 80 14.90 -3.83 -7.64
CA ALA A 80 13.99 -2.80 -8.11
C ALA A 80 12.67 -2.83 -7.33
N ALA A 81 12.09 -4.01 -7.13
CA ALA A 81 10.87 -4.20 -6.36
C ALA A 81 11.05 -3.76 -4.90
N LYS A 82 12.18 -4.11 -4.27
CA LYS A 82 12.51 -3.69 -2.91
C LYS A 82 12.57 -2.17 -2.80
N ASN A 83 13.32 -1.51 -3.68
CA ASN A 83 13.42 -0.04 -3.69
C ASN A 83 12.05 0.60 -3.93
N ALA A 84 11.25 0.05 -4.84
CA ALA A 84 9.92 0.56 -5.13
C ALA A 84 8.99 0.47 -3.92
N VAL A 85 9.03 -0.64 -3.18
CA VAL A 85 8.25 -0.79 -1.94
C VAL A 85 8.70 0.20 -0.86
N ILE A 86 10.01 0.40 -0.66
CA ILE A 86 10.51 1.36 0.33
C ILE A 86 9.96 2.76 0.04
N ILE A 87 10.13 3.23 -1.19
CA ILE A 87 9.66 4.56 -1.61
C ILE A 87 8.13 4.64 -1.50
N ALA A 88 7.40 3.59 -1.89
CA ALA A 88 5.95 3.54 -1.73
C ALA A 88 5.53 3.68 -0.26
N CYS A 89 6.17 2.95 0.66
CA CYS A 89 5.89 3.02 2.08
C CYS A 89 6.19 4.40 2.67
N GLU A 90 7.30 5.04 2.28
CA GLU A 90 7.66 6.40 2.68
C GLU A 90 6.61 7.42 2.22
N GLU A 91 6.20 7.36 0.95
CA GLU A 91 5.17 8.24 0.40
C GLU A 91 3.81 8.04 1.07
N LEU A 92 3.42 6.78 1.29
CA LEU A 92 2.18 6.45 2.02
C LEU A 92 2.21 7.01 3.45
N CYS A 93 3.36 6.94 4.13
CA CYS A 93 3.54 7.51 5.47
C CYS A 93 3.35 9.04 5.47
N MET A 94 3.92 9.75 4.48
CA MET A 94 3.73 11.20 4.36
C MET A 94 2.26 11.59 4.13
N ILE A 95 1.52 10.77 3.39
CA ILE A 95 0.11 11.00 3.04
C ILE A 95 -0.84 10.71 4.22
N GLN A 96 -0.45 9.90 5.19
CA GLN A 96 -1.28 9.51 6.35
C GLN A 96 -1.80 10.71 7.17
N SER A 97 -1.22 11.90 7.01
CA SER A 97 -1.61 13.16 7.65
C SER A 97 -3.09 13.58 7.46
N ARG A 98 -3.86 12.92 6.59
CA ARG A 98 -5.31 13.17 6.42
C ARG A 98 -6.13 12.11 7.13
N LYS A 99 -6.57 12.41 8.36
CA LYS A 99 -7.55 11.60 9.11
C LYS A 99 -8.76 11.29 8.22
N ASN A 100 -9.08 10.02 8.07
CA ASN A 100 -10.32 9.62 7.43
C ASN A 100 -11.46 9.78 8.43
N ASN A 101 -12.63 10.20 7.96
CA ASN A 101 -13.85 9.90 8.70
C ASN A 101 -14.14 8.42 8.45
N PHE A 102 -13.50 7.51 9.20
CA PHE A 102 -13.73 6.07 9.08
C PHE A 102 -15.16 5.75 9.48
N ASN A 103 -16.05 5.79 8.48
CA ASN A 103 -17.42 5.35 8.60
C ASN A 103 -17.51 4.03 7.83
N SER A 104 -18.09 2.99 8.43
CA SER A 104 -18.31 1.69 7.77
C SER A 104 -19.04 1.76 6.41
N THR A 105 -19.67 2.91 6.11
CA THR A 105 -20.34 3.21 4.84
C THR A 105 -19.54 4.07 3.87
N LYS A 106 -18.50 4.78 4.33
CA LYS A 106 -17.61 5.64 3.54
C LYS A 106 -16.23 5.68 4.17
N TYR A 107 -15.23 5.17 3.45
CA TYR A 107 -13.85 5.20 3.89
C TYR A 107 -12.94 5.38 2.69
N SER A 108 -11.74 5.87 2.95
CA SER A 108 -10.70 6.01 1.93
C SER A 108 -9.46 5.24 2.35
N TYR A 109 -8.66 4.82 1.40
CA TYR A 109 -7.33 4.27 1.67
C TYR A 109 -6.40 4.64 0.53
N PHE A 110 -5.11 4.45 0.73
CA PHE A 110 -4.09 4.82 -0.25
C PHE A 110 -3.48 3.56 -0.83
N CYS A 111 -3.34 3.51 -2.16
CA CYS A 111 -2.75 2.39 -2.86
C CYS A 111 -1.49 2.84 -3.59
N ALA A 112 -0.43 2.06 -3.50
CA ALA A 112 0.80 2.25 -4.24
C ALA A 112 0.95 1.19 -5.33
N TYR A 113 1.32 1.63 -6.53
CA TYR A 113 1.50 0.78 -7.71
C TYR A 113 2.85 1.02 -8.38
N LEU A 114 3.42 -0.03 -8.97
CA LEU A 114 4.58 0.04 -9.86
C LEU A 114 4.10 -0.06 -11.31
N ASN A 115 4.31 1.00 -12.08
CA ASN A 115 4.04 1.01 -13.51
C ASN A 115 5.14 0.31 -14.32
N GLU A 116 4.82 -0.02 -15.56
CA GLU A 116 5.75 -0.62 -16.54
C GLU A 116 6.98 0.26 -16.79
N ASN A 117 6.83 1.58 -16.73
CA ASN A 117 7.92 2.55 -16.86
C ASN A 117 8.82 2.62 -15.61
N GLY A 118 8.60 1.75 -14.62
CA GLY A 118 9.31 1.75 -13.34
C GLY A 118 8.85 2.86 -12.38
N THR A 119 7.88 3.69 -12.74
CA THR A 119 7.38 4.78 -11.88
C THR A 119 6.38 4.26 -10.85
N ILE A 120 6.44 4.79 -9.64
CA ILE A 120 5.51 4.49 -8.55
C ILE A 120 4.36 5.48 -8.60
N THR A 121 3.13 4.98 -8.67
CA THR A 121 1.91 5.81 -8.60
C THR A 121 1.19 5.55 -7.29
N ILE A 122 0.96 6.61 -6.53
CA ILE A 122 0.12 6.59 -5.34
C ILE A 122 -1.26 7.13 -5.71
N THR A 123 -2.29 6.38 -5.34
CA THR A 123 -3.68 6.77 -5.52
C THR A 123 -4.40 6.81 -4.19
N ARG A 124 -5.46 7.59 -4.12
CA ARG A 124 -6.49 7.51 -3.08
C ARG A 124 -7.67 6.74 -3.64
N LYS A 125 -8.11 5.75 -2.89
CA LYS A 125 -9.28 4.94 -3.18
C LYS A 125 -10.40 5.28 -2.23
N ASP A 126 -11.46 5.89 -2.74
CA ASP A 126 -12.67 6.20 -1.99
C ASP A 126 -13.68 5.07 -2.18
N VAL A 127 -14.11 4.47 -1.08
CA VAL A 127 -15.11 3.40 -1.07
C VAL A 127 -16.36 3.89 -0.37
N SER A 128 -17.51 3.74 -1.03
CA SER A 128 -18.82 3.90 -0.40
C SER A 128 -19.61 2.61 -0.49
N VAL A 129 -20.14 2.19 0.65
CA VAL A 129 -20.96 0.98 0.80
C VAL A 129 -22.36 1.42 1.20
N GLN A 130 -23.33 1.24 0.31
CA GLN A 130 -24.73 1.55 0.56
C GLN A 130 -25.54 0.26 0.73
N ARG A 131 -26.31 0.19 1.82
CA ARG A 131 -27.34 -0.85 1.97
C ARG A 131 -28.52 -0.51 1.04
N PRO A 132 -29.07 -1.49 0.31
CA PRO A 132 -30.29 -1.26 -0.45
C PRO A 132 -31.41 -0.78 0.49
N LYS A 133 -32.12 0.28 0.10
CA LYS A 133 -33.29 0.76 0.85
C LYS A 133 -34.43 -0.25 0.67
N TYR A 134 -34.93 -0.80 1.77
CA TYR A 134 -36.14 -1.61 1.76
C TYR A 134 -37.33 -0.74 1.33
N ARG A 135 -38.02 -1.13 0.25
CA ARG A 135 -39.30 -0.53 -0.14
C ARG A 135 -40.39 -1.52 0.27
N GLY A 136 -41.45 -1.08 0.96
CA GLY A 136 -42.46 -1.94 1.59
C GLY A 136 -43.20 -2.92 0.65
N THR A 137 -43.01 -2.81 -0.66
CA THR A 137 -43.50 -3.74 -1.67
C THR A 137 -42.52 -4.89 -1.99
N GLN A 138 -41.31 -4.88 -1.42
CA GLN A 138 -40.28 -5.90 -1.64
C GLN A 138 -40.38 -7.01 -0.59
N LYS A 139 -40.12 -8.26 -1.02
CA LYS A 139 -40.01 -9.41 -0.11
C LYS A 139 -38.95 -9.13 0.97
N PHE A 140 -39.21 -9.53 2.22
CA PHE A 140 -38.31 -9.31 3.36
C PHE A 140 -36.87 -9.84 3.12
N SER A 141 -36.73 -10.89 2.31
CA SER A 141 -35.43 -11.43 1.88
C SER A 141 -34.58 -10.43 1.08
N ASN A 142 -35.20 -9.47 0.39
CA ASN A 142 -34.50 -8.42 -0.36
C ASN A 142 -34.10 -7.22 0.53
N ALA A 143 -34.60 -7.15 1.77
CA ALA A 143 -34.16 -6.14 2.76
C ALA A 143 -32.69 -6.33 3.18
N PHE A 144 -32.16 -7.55 3.03
CA PHE A 144 -30.77 -7.91 3.27
C PHE A 144 -29.96 -8.08 1.97
N GLY A 145 -30.42 -7.50 0.86
CA GLY A 145 -29.75 -7.57 -0.42
C GLY A 145 -28.27 -7.13 -0.35
N THR A 146 -27.47 -7.63 -1.29
CA THR A 146 -26.03 -7.35 -1.37
C THR A 146 -25.77 -5.85 -1.35
N LYS A 147 -24.87 -5.42 -0.45
CA LYS A 147 -24.49 -4.01 -0.31
C LYS A 147 -23.93 -3.52 -1.65
N LYS A 148 -24.44 -2.38 -2.13
CA LYS A 148 -23.89 -1.73 -3.34
C LYS A 148 -22.58 -1.05 -2.96
N ARG A 149 -21.47 -1.48 -3.57
CA ARG A 149 -20.14 -0.89 -3.38
C ARG A 149 -19.83 0.02 -4.56
N LYS A 150 -19.62 1.32 -4.30
CA LYS A 150 -19.08 2.28 -5.26
C LYS A 150 -17.63 2.55 -4.89
N VAL A 151 -16.76 2.54 -5.88
CA VAL A 151 -15.32 2.76 -5.72
C VAL A 151 -14.90 3.84 -6.71
N SER A 152 -14.14 4.83 -6.26
CA SER A 152 -13.47 5.80 -7.11
C SER A 152 -12.00 5.89 -6.71
N GLU A 153 -11.12 6.07 -7.68
CA GLU A 153 -9.68 6.10 -7.49
C GLU A 153 -9.13 7.40 -8.08
N THR A 154 -8.24 8.07 -7.36
CA THR A 154 -7.69 9.37 -7.76
C THR A 154 -6.19 9.36 -7.56
N VAL A 155 -5.45 9.72 -8.60
CA VAL A 155 -3.98 9.81 -8.53
C VAL A 155 -3.59 10.97 -7.62
N LEU A 156 -2.70 10.70 -6.67
CA LEU A 156 -2.15 11.70 -5.75
C LEU A 156 -0.74 12.09 -6.14
N VAL A 157 0.11 11.10 -6.43
CA VAL A 157 1.54 11.27 -6.64
C VAL A 157 2.03 10.26 -7.68
N THR A 158 2.96 10.69 -8.53
CA THR A 158 3.76 9.79 -9.36
C THR A 158 5.24 10.09 -9.11
N LYS A 159 6.02 9.09 -8.72
CA LYS A 159 7.47 9.20 -8.46
C LYS A 159 8.24 8.26 -9.36
N ILE A 160 9.44 8.69 -9.73
CA ILE A 160 10.43 7.84 -10.37
C ILE A 160 11.34 7.32 -9.24
N PRO A 161 11.50 6.01 -9.04
CA PRO A 161 12.51 5.51 -8.14
C PRO A 161 13.88 5.92 -8.70
N ASN A 162 14.54 6.88 -8.06
CA ASN A 162 15.84 7.35 -8.51
C ASN A 162 16.80 6.15 -8.60
N LYS A 163 17.47 6.00 -9.76
CA LYS A 163 18.74 5.26 -9.83
C LYS A 163 19.63 5.82 -8.73
N GLY A 164 20.28 4.93 -7.98
CA GLY A 164 20.83 5.20 -6.66
C GLY A 164 21.71 6.44 -6.54
N MET A 165 21.99 6.76 -5.28
CA MET A 165 23.13 7.59 -4.87
C MET A 165 24.43 7.06 -5.53
N GLU A 166 24.72 7.51 -6.75
CA GLU A 166 26.04 7.55 -7.33
C GLU A 166 26.42 9.01 -7.50
N SER A 167 27.05 9.57 -6.47
CA SER A 167 28.12 10.57 -6.58
C SER A 167 28.51 11.12 -5.20
N ASP A 168 29.18 10.29 -4.39
CA ASP A 168 30.13 10.82 -3.39
C ASP A 168 31.33 9.90 -3.11
N ALA A 169 31.54 8.87 -3.94
CA ALA A 169 32.69 7.96 -3.84
C ALA A 169 33.75 8.15 -4.95
N LEU A 170 33.71 9.24 -5.72
CA LEU A 170 34.70 9.56 -6.77
C LEU A 170 35.31 10.96 -6.59
N LYS A 171 35.78 11.25 -5.37
CA LYS A 171 36.84 12.24 -5.12
C LYS A 171 37.87 11.68 -4.14
N ARG A 172 38.41 10.50 -4.42
CA ARG A 172 39.67 10.02 -3.82
C ARG A 172 40.46 9.23 -4.86
N ALA A 173 41.38 9.92 -5.52
CA ALA A 173 42.61 9.35 -6.07
C ALA A 173 43.58 10.49 -6.47
N PRO A 174 44.89 10.21 -6.51
CA PRO A 174 45.92 11.05 -5.90
C PRO A 174 46.77 11.81 -6.93
N HIS A 175 47.27 12.97 -6.54
CA HIS A 175 48.43 13.64 -7.13
C HIS A 175 49.15 14.34 -5.95
N GLU A 176 50.45 14.33 -5.79
CA GLU A 176 51.56 13.78 -6.56
C GLU A 176 52.76 13.81 -5.62
N THR A 177 53.58 12.76 -5.66
CA THR A 177 54.93 12.76 -5.13
C THR A 177 55.80 13.63 -6.02
N ARG A 178 56.45 14.65 -5.47
CA ARG A 178 57.87 14.99 -5.70
C ARG A 178 58.35 16.01 -4.69
#